data_AF-A0A6A6ITE0-F1
#
_entry.id   AF-A0A6A6ITE0-F1
#
_cell.length_a   1.000
_cell.length_b   1.000
_cell.length_c   1.000
_cell.angle_alpha   90.00
_cell.angle_beta   90.00
_cell.angle_gamma   90.00
#
_symmetry.space_group_name_H-M   'P 1'
#
loop_
_entity.id
_entity.type
_entity.pdbx_description
1 polymer ?
#
loop_
_entity_poly.entity_id
_entity_poly.type
_entity_poly.pdbx_seq_one_letter_code
_entity_poly.pdbx_strand_id
1 'polypeptide(L)'
;MGKLEIMSHEHLELLRSSAFESEHAQLYDTSYMQHEAAALALEQEIEHSLASISPDENADEHRRIVKTQITIHRERQRALRPHLESGSGVVDEEGNECVFVPAPNHWGANGDLDEESGSLSSVHNLLTWQASYSPMSYTPLYEELPSPDIPYYTMLDPSQPPMTYHLHRTREWSTSGCRKYIYTAREYSDKYSLYMLEASHRGDNQMTQADFFRVAEYPQHCISVLLSGIDKRDSKAAYKSRCIRLSGPFSTPIKEYPDRQQKIPWSPRRFTYGGRKFVWKPGDPHDDVMPETLFEFQRDWVKPGSRSGKRIDDARPTKLVWGEKRRKGKVESYTIHFAGGVDQVFRELLLASQMARQVCLFTAME
;
A
#
# COMPACT_ATOMS: atom_id res chain seq x y z
N MET A 1 30.47 -32.99 3.76
CA MET A 1 29.79 -31.86 4.43
C MET A 1 29.79 -30.69 3.45
N GLY A 2 28.67 -30.50 2.74
CA GLY A 2 28.53 -29.43 1.75
C GLY A 2 28.45 -28.08 2.44
N LYS A 3 29.23 -27.11 1.95
CA LYS A 3 29.05 -25.70 2.31
C LYS A 3 27.63 -25.32 1.90
N LEU A 4 26.78 -24.96 2.87
CA LEU A 4 25.58 -24.17 2.61
C LEU A 4 26.07 -22.86 2.00
N GLU A 5 25.98 -22.73 0.68
CA GLU A 5 26.14 -21.45 0.02
C GLU A 5 25.02 -20.56 0.55
N ILE A 6 25.40 -19.60 1.38
CA ILE A 6 24.50 -18.56 1.85
C ILE A 6 24.06 -17.80 0.60
N MET A 7 22.81 -18.00 0.18
CA MET A 7 22.22 -17.21 -0.91
C MET A 7 22.37 -15.73 -0.55
N SER A 8 22.91 -14.94 -1.48
CA SER A 8 23.01 -13.51 -1.29
C SER A 8 21.61 -12.88 -1.26
N HIS A 9 21.45 -11.82 -0.47
CA HIS A 9 20.19 -11.09 -0.35
C HIS A 9 19.66 -10.59 -1.72
N GLU A 10 20.56 -10.14 -2.59
CA GLU A 10 20.26 -9.73 -3.97
C GLU A 10 19.71 -10.87 -4.82
N HIS A 11 20.21 -12.10 -4.62
CA HIS A 11 19.71 -13.28 -5.34
C HIS A 11 18.31 -13.66 -4.87
N LEU A 12 18.01 -13.52 -3.58
CA LEU A 12 16.67 -13.72 -3.03
C LEU A 12 15.67 -12.67 -3.56
N GLU A 13 16.07 -11.40 -3.66
CA GLU A 13 15.25 -10.35 -4.28
C GLU A 13 14.90 -10.68 -5.74
N LEU A 14 15.89 -11.08 -6.53
CA LEU A 14 15.70 -11.44 -7.93
C LEU A 14 14.75 -12.63 -8.10
N LEU A 15 14.86 -13.65 -7.23
CA LEU A 15 13.97 -14.82 -7.25
C LEU A 15 12.53 -14.45 -6.91
N ARG A 16 12.33 -13.54 -5.94
CA ARG A 16 11.00 -13.05 -5.55
C ARG A 16 10.31 -12.31 -6.69
N SER A 17 11.01 -11.40 -7.37
CA SER A 17 10.43 -10.60 -8.46
C SER A 17 10.23 -11.39 -9.75
N SER A 18 11.21 -12.22 -10.13
CA SER A 18 11.21 -12.95 -11.41
C SER A 18 10.01 -13.89 -11.58
N ALA A 19 9.51 -14.49 -10.49
CA ALA A 19 8.34 -15.37 -10.53
C ALA A 19 7.08 -14.67 -11.09
N PHE A 20 6.83 -13.44 -10.63
CA PHE A 20 5.70 -12.63 -11.07
C PHE A 20 5.94 -12.01 -12.45
N GLU A 21 7.19 -11.66 -12.79
CA GLU A 21 7.54 -11.18 -14.13
C GLU A 21 7.30 -12.26 -15.19
N SER A 22 7.69 -13.51 -14.91
CA SER A 22 7.42 -14.64 -15.80
C SER A 22 5.93 -14.94 -15.94
N GLU A 23 5.16 -14.79 -14.85
CA GLU A 23 3.69 -14.94 -14.91
C GLU A 23 3.08 -13.89 -15.86
N HIS A 24 3.54 -12.65 -15.76
CA HIS A 24 3.08 -11.56 -16.63
C HIS A 24 3.50 -11.73 -18.08
N ALA A 25 4.69 -12.31 -18.31
CA ALA A 25 5.17 -12.69 -19.63
C ALA A 25 4.52 -13.97 -20.19
N GLN A 26 3.53 -14.54 -19.50
CA GLN A 26 2.84 -15.79 -19.85
C GLN A 26 3.77 -17.01 -19.93
N LEU A 27 4.91 -16.97 -19.23
CA LEU A 27 5.88 -18.05 -19.13
C LEU A 27 5.55 -18.93 -17.91
N TYR A 28 4.38 -19.58 -17.94
CA TYR A 28 3.80 -20.25 -16.77
C TYR A 28 4.65 -21.39 -16.19
N ASP A 29 5.30 -22.20 -17.03
CA ASP A 29 6.24 -23.25 -16.59
C ASP A 29 7.39 -22.66 -15.78
N THR A 30 7.92 -21.53 -16.25
CA THR A 30 9.05 -20.83 -15.63
C THR A 30 8.60 -20.15 -14.35
N SER A 31 7.43 -19.49 -14.38
CA SER A 31 6.82 -18.85 -13.22
C SER A 31 6.53 -19.86 -12.10
N TYR A 32 6.00 -21.04 -12.42
CA TYR A 32 5.73 -22.10 -11.45
C TYR A 32 7.00 -22.51 -10.68
N MET A 33 8.09 -22.79 -11.43
CA MET A 33 9.39 -23.15 -10.84
C MET A 33 9.99 -22.01 -10.02
N GLN A 34 9.81 -20.76 -10.45
CA GLN A 34 10.31 -19.58 -9.73
C GLN A 34 9.51 -19.30 -8.45
N HIS A 35 8.19 -19.48 -8.45
CA HIS A 35 7.39 -19.41 -7.22
C HIS A 35 7.81 -20.50 -6.22
N GLU A 36 8.10 -21.72 -6.69
CA GLU A 36 8.63 -22.78 -5.84
C GLU A 36 9.99 -22.41 -5.22
N ALA A 37 10.93 -21.96 -6.07
CA ALA A 37 12.27 -21.58 -5.64
C ALA A 37 12.25 -20.42 -4.66
N ALA A 38 11.42 -19.40 -4.89
CA ALA A 38 11.25 -18.27 -4.00
C ALA A 38 10.69 -18.71 -2.63
N ALA A 39 9.67 -19.58 -2.61
CA ALA A 39 9.11 -20.09 -1.36
C ALA A 39 10.13 -20.90 -0.55
N LEU A 40 10.89 -21.79 -1.20
CA LEU A 40 11.94 -22.57 -0.53
C LEU A 40 13.06 -21.70 0.03
N ALA A 41 13.48 -20.66 -0.70
CA ALA A 41 14.53 -19.76 -0.24
C ALA A 41 14.07 -18.93 0.98
N LEU A 42 12.80 -18.49 1.00
CA LEU A 42 12.20 -17.80 2.14
C LEU A 42 12.04 -18.73 3.37
N GLU A 43 11.71 -20.01 3.16
CA GLU A 43 11.67 -21.01 4.23
C GLU A 43 13.06 -21.17 4.90
N GLN A 44 14.13 -21.23 4.09
CA GLN A 44 15.50 -21.27 4.59
C GLN A 44 15.89 -19.99 5.36
N GLU A 45 15.44 -18.81 4.91
CA GLU A 45 15.66 -17.55 5.63
C GLU A 45 15.04 -17.57 7.03
N ILE A 46 13.83 -18.12 7.18
CA ILE A 46 13.18 -18.30 8.49
C ILE A 46 14.00 -19.24 9.38
N GLU A 47 14.45 -20.38 8.86
CA GLU A 47 15.25 -21.34 9.61
C GLU A 47 16.57 -20.73 10.10
N HIS A 48 17.24 -19.95 9.24
CA HIS A 48 18.45 -19.21 9.62
C HIS A 48 18.16 -18.12 10.65
N SER A 49 17.03 -17.40 10.52
CA SER A 49 16.57 -16.42 11.51
C SER A 49 16.26 -17.06 12.88
N LEU A 50 15.79 -18.30 12.91
CA LEU A 50 15.51 -19.05 14.15
C LEU A 50 16.78 -19.61 14.82
N ALA A 51 17.81 -19.93 14.03
CA ALA A 51 19.11 -20.39 14.53
C ALA A 51 19.95 -19.25 15.15
N SER A 52 19.61 -17.99 14.86
CA SER A 52 20.22 -16.80 15.47
C SER A 52 19.74 -16.62 16.92
N ILE A 53 20.68 -16.62 17.88
CA ILE A 53 20.41 -16.56 19.34
C ILE A 53 20.12 -15.12 19.82
N SER A 54 19.71 -14.21 18.94
CA SER A 54 19.36 -12.83 19.36
C SER A 54 17.84 -12.69 19.45
N PRO A 55 17.27 -12.62 20.67
CA PRO A 55 15.85 -12.34 20.84
C PRO A 55 15.63 -10.86 20.59
N ASP A 56 15.22 -10.51 19.37
CA ASP A 56 14.70 -9.19 19.04
C ASP A 56 13.21 -9.35 18.70
N GLU A 57 12.34 -8.54 19.33
CA GLU A 57 10.88 -8.59 19.13
C GLU A 57 10.49 -8.34 17.65
N ASN A 58 11.42 -7.78 16.87
CA ASN A 58 11.30 -7.48 15.44
C ASN A 58 11.60 -8.65 14.52
N ALA A 59 12.30 -9.68 15.03
CA ALA A 59 12.42 -10.95 14.32
C ALA A 59 11.02 -11.54 14.05
N ASP A 60 10.04 -11.28 14.92
CA ASP A 60 8.70 -11.83 14.77
C ASP A 60 7.88 -11.13 13.67
N GLU A 61 7.96 -9.81 13.50
CA GLU A 61 7.28 -9.13 12.38
C GLU A 61 7.98 -9.44 11.05
N HIS A 62 9.32 -9.46 11.01
CA HIS A 62 10.05 -9.92 9.82
C HIS A 62 9.69 -11.36 9.47
N ARG A 63 9.64 -12.27 10.45
CA ARG A 63 9.16 -13.65 10.22
C ARG A 63 7.72 -13.70 9.76
N ARG A 64 6.83 -12.81 10.22
CA ARG A 64 5.44 -12.73 9.70
C ARG A 64 5.41 -12.27 8.25
N ILE A 65 6.23 -11.29 7.89
CA ILE A 65 6.40 -10.82 6.50
C ILE A 65 6.88 -11.98 5.62
N VAL A 66 7.96 -12.66 6.00
CA VAL A 66 8.51 -13.79 5.24
C VAL A 66 7.50 -14.95 5.14
N LYS A 67 6.77 -15.28 6.22
CA LYS A 67 5.68 -16.28 6.18
C LYS A 67 4.55 -15.89 5.21
N THR A 68 4.22 -14.61 5.15
CA THR A 68 3.21 -14.09 4.23
C THR A 68 3.71 -14.22 2.79
N GLN A 69 4.97 -13.85 2.51
CA GLN A 69 5.61 -14.05 1.21
C GLN A 69 5.60 -15.52 0.78
N ILE A 70 5.98 -16.45 1.68
CA ILE A 70 5.92 -17.90 1.41
C ILE A 70 4.49 -18.32 1.02
N THR A 71 3.50 -17.88 1.80
CA THR A 71 2.09 -18.21 1.52
C THR A 71 1.69 -17.75 0.12
N ILE A 72 2.01 -16.50 -0.24
CA ILE A 72 1.70 -15.93 -1.56
C ILE A 72 2.35 -16.77 -2.67
N HIS A 73 3.65 -17.07 -2.59
CA HIS A 73 4.33 -17.86 -3.61
C HIS A 73 3.75 -19.28 -3.72
N ARG A 74 3.41 -19.92 -2.60
CA ARG A 74 2.81 -21.27 -2.59
C ARG A 74 1.40 -21.29 -3.18
N GLU A 75 0.57 -20.28 -2.90
CA GLU A 75 -0.76 -20.20 -3.52
C GLU A 75 -0.66 -19.95 -5.03
N ARG A 76 0.26 -19.10 -5.48
CA ARG A 76 0.54 -18.88 -6.90
C ARG A 76 0.98 -20.15 -7.61
N GLN A 77 1.89 -20.91 -6.98
CA GLN A 77 2.31 -22.22 -7.49
C GLN A 77 1.11 -23.17 -7.63
N ARG A 78 0.22 -23.26 -6.62
CA ARG A 78 -0.98 -24.10 -6.70
C ARG A 78 -1.94 -23.66 -7.80
N ALA A 79 -2.09 -22.37 -8.03
CA ALA A 79 -2.97 -21.84 -9.08
C ALA A 79 -2.45 -22.11 -10.50
N LEU A 80 -1.12 -22.17 -10.69
CA LEU A 80 -0.49 -22.48 -11.96
C LEU A 80 -0.50 -23.99 -12.28
N ARG A 81 -0.63 -24.85 -11.26
CA ARG A 81 -0.55 -26.31 -11.38
C ARG A 81 -1.56 -26.94 -12.37
N PRO A 82 -2.86 -26.57 -12.36
CA PRO A 82 -3.84 -27.14 -13.30
C PRO A 82 -3.51 -26.87 -14.76
N HIS A 83 -2.84 -25.76 -15.08
CA HIS A 83 -2.41 -25.44 -16.44
C HIS A 83 -1.29 -26.35 -16.94
N LEU A 84 -0.35 -26.70 -16.06
CA LEU A 84 0.76 -27.60 -16.37
C LEU A 84 0.28 -29.05 -16.52
N GLU A 85 -0.70 -29.45 -15.71
CA GLU A 85 -1.23 -30.82 -15.69
C GLU A 85 -2.27 -31.07 -16.80
N SER A 86 -3.03 -30.05 -17.21
CA SER A 86 -4.10 -30.18 -18.22
C SER A 86 -3.66 -29.85 -19.64
N GLY A 87 -2.51 -29.18 -19.83
CA GLY A 87 -2.08 -28.62 -21.11
C GLY A 87 -2.91 -27.38 -21.49
N SER A 88 -2.26 -26.36 -22.06
CA SER A 88 -2.96 -25.17 -22.57
C SER A 88 -3.95 -25.58 -23.67
N GLY A 89 -5.25 -25.36 -23.48
CA GLY A 89 -6.30 -25.64 -24.47
C GLY A 89 -7.20 -26.84 -24.18
N VAL A 90 -7.15 -27.43 -22.98
CA VAL A 90 -8.16 -28.40 -22.54
C VAL A 90 -9.27 -27.70 -21.78
N VAL A 91 -10.49 -27.93 -22.26
CA VAL A 91 -11.75 -27.46 -21.71
C VAL A 91 -12.13 -28.39 -20.56
N ASP A 92 -12.58 -27.84 -19.43
CA ASP A 92 -13.05 -28.64 -18.29
C ASP A 92 -14.30 -29.48 -18.64
N GLU A 93 -14.72 -30.39 -17.75
CA GLU A 93 -15.92 -31.23 -17.95
C GLU A 93 -17.22 -30.43 -18.13
N GLU A 94 -17.20 -29.13 -17.82
CA GLU A 94 -18.32 -28.19 -17.89
C GLU A 94 -18.27 -27.29 -19.16
N GLY A 95 -17.26 -27.44 -20.01
CA GLY A 95 -17.15 -26.67 -21.25
C GLY A 95 -16.41 -25.35 -21.13
N ASN A 96 -15.74 -25.06 -20.01
CA ASN A 96 -14.97 -23.84 -19.81
C ASN A 96 -13.49 -24.07 -20.13
N GLU A 97 -12.92 -23.22 -20.98
CA GLU A 97 -11.48 -23.14 -21.16
C GLU A 97 -10.86 -22.64 -19.84
N CYS A 98 -9.77 -23.24 -19.36
CA CYS A 98 -9.02 -22.69 -18.22
C CYS A 98 -8.44 -21.33 -18.64
N VAL A 99 -9.19 -20.24 -18.44
CA VAL A 99 -8.73 -18.88 -18.72
C VAL A 99 -8.05 -18.36 -17.46
N PHE A 100 -6.73 -18.47 -17.39
CA PHE A 100 -5.96 -17.81 -16.35
C PHE A 100 -5.79 -16.33 -16.69
N VAL A 101 -6.23 -15.45 -15.79
CA VAL A 101 -5.93 -14.02 -15.88
C VAL A 101 -4.56 -13.84 -15.21
N PRO A 102 -3.52 -13.43 -15.97
CA PRO A 102 -2.23 -13.11 -15.38
C PRO A 102 -2.44 -12.16 -14.21
N ALA A 103 -1.70 -12.33 -13.10
CA ALA A 103 -1.61 -11.29 -12.09
C ALA A 103 -1.48 -9.94 -12.81
N PRO A 104 -2.31 -8.93 -12.51
CA PRO A 104 -2.09 -7.63 -13.10
C PRO A 104 -0.69 -7.22 -12.65
N ASN A 105 0.21 -7.10 -13.63
CA ASN A 105 1.58 -6.57 -13.53
C ASN A 105 1.83 -5.93 -12.18
N HIS A 106 2.72 -6.44 -11.30
CA HIS A 106 3.18 -5.91 -9.99
C HIS A 106 2.22 -4.97 -9.17
N TRP A 107 1.67 -3.93 -9.78
CA TRP A 107 0.57 -3.01 -9.45
C TRP A 107 -0.87 -3.50 -9.23
N GLY A 108 -1.32 -4.72 -9.59
CA GLY A 108 -2.76 -5.07 -9.43
C GLY A 108 -3.09 -6.41 -8.78
N ALA A 109 -2.11 -7.15 -8.27
CA ALA A 109 -2.35 -8.47 -7.66
C ALA A 109 -2.96 -8.45 -6.23
N ASN A 110 -3.29 -7.28 -5.67
CA ASN A 110 -3.76 -7.17 -4.28
C ASN A 110 -5.10 -6.42 -4.22
N GLY A 111 -6.21 -7.14 -4.22
CA GLY A 111 -7.52 -6.55 -3.90
C GLY A 111 -8.65 -7.56 -3.85
N ASP A 112 -8.99 -7.96 -2.62
CA ASP A 112 -10.32 -8.33 -2.07
C ASP A 112 -10.31 -9.67 -1.31
N LEU A 113 -10.25 -9.57 0.02
CA LEU A 113 -10.68 -10.61 0.94
C LEU A 113 -11.76 -10.03 1.88
N ASP A 114 -12.94 -10.64 1.85
CA ASP A 114 -13.74 -11.10 3.00
C ASP A 114 -14.81 -12.07 2.41
N GLU A 115 -14.82 -13.40 2.66
CA GLU A 115 -15.01 -14.20 3.89
C GLU A 115 -16.45 -14.43 4.38
N GLU A 116 -17.48 -14.22 3.54
CA GLU A 116 -18.78 -14.88 3.76
C GLU A 116 -19.18 -15.83 2.63
N SER A 117 -18.29 -16.74 2.28
CA SER A 117 -18.63 -18.09 1.80
C SER A 117 -17.36 -18.93 1.76
N GLY A 118 -17.36 -20.07 2.45
CA GLY A 118 -16.16 -20.89 2.61
C GLY A 118 -15.54 -21.32 1.28
N SER A 119 -14.22 -21.55 1.31
CA SER A 119 -13.46 -22.36 0.36
C SER A 119 -13.17 -21.74 -1.03
N LEU A 120 -11.90 -21.36 -1.21
CA LEU A 120 -11.11 -21.48 -2.46
C LEU A 120 -11.49 -20.67 -3.71
N SER A 121 -12.68 -20.06 -3.82
CA SER A 121 -13.06 -19.34 -5.05
C SER A 121 -12.51 -17.92 -5.17
N SER A 122 -12.10 -17.27 -4.08
CA SER A 122 -11.68 -15.85 -4.12
C SER A 122 -10.25 -15.68 -4.64
N VAL A 123 -9.35 -16.61 -4.33
CA VAL A 123 -8.05 -16.71 -5.01
C VAL A 123 -8.30 -17.00 -6.49
N HIS A 124 -9.24 -17.89 -6.82
CA HIS A 124 -9.60 -18.22 -8.21
C HIS A 124 -10.25 -17.04 -8.98
N ASN A 125 -11.11 -16.23 -8.35
CA ASN A 125 -11.79 -15.06 -8.95
C ASN A 125 -10.87 -13.83 -9.06
N LEU A 126 -9.95 -13.62 -8.12
CA LEU A 126 -8.84 -12.66 -8.26
C LEU A 126 -7.91 -13.00 -9.44
N LEU A 127 -7.80 -14.29 -9.75
CA LEU A 127 -6.99 -14.86 -10.83
C LEU A 127 -7.77 -15.06 -12.14
N THR A 128 -9.07 -14.71 -12.20
CA THR A 128 -9.93 -14.87 -13.39
C THR A 128 -10.71 -13.60 -13.77
N TRP A 129 -10.53 -12.47 -13.07
CA TRP A 129 -11.21 -11.22 -13.41
C TRP A 129 -10.58 -10.50 -14.61
N GLN A 130 -11.01 -10.90 -15.81
CA GLN A 130 -11.31 -10.04 -16.98
C GLN A 130 -11.96 -10.88 -18.10
N ALA A 131 -13.23 -11.22 -17.96
CA ALA A 131 -14.10 -11.56 -19.12
C ALA A 131 -14.83 -10.33 -19.70
N SER A 132 -14.60 -9.13 -19.13
CA SER A 132 -15.28 -7.89 -19.55
C SER A 132 -14.35 -6.84 -20.16
N TYR A 133 -13.07 -7.13 -20.34
CA TYR A 133 -12.15 -6.23 -21.06
C TYR A 133 -12.32 -6.42 -22.57
N SER A 134 -13.47 -6.01 -23.08
CA SER A 134 -13.54 -5.56 -24.46
C SER A 134 -13.12 -4.08 -24.45
N PRO A 135 -12.12 -3.64 -25.23
CA PRO A 135 -11.90 -2.23 -25.44
C PRO A 135 -13.09 -1.71 -26.23
N MET A 136 -14.19 -1.38 -25.53
CA MET A 136 -15.26 -0.63 -26.14
C MET A 136 -14.65 0.69 -26.58
N SER A 137 -14.60 0.85 -27.89
CA SER A 137 -14.17 2.01 -28.65
C SER A 137 -15.08 3.20 -28.33
N TYR A 138 -14.91 3.77 -27.14
CA TYR A 138 -15.53 5.03 -26.78
C TYR A 138 -14.57 6.16 -27.13
N THR A 139 -14.82 6.82 -28.25
CA THR A 139 -14.25 8.14 -28.56
C THR A 139 -14.87 9.18 -27.62
N PRO A 140 -14.13 9.78 -26.68
CA PRO A 140 -14.66 10.87 -25.88
C PRO A 140 -14.78 12.10 -26.79
N LEU A 141 -15.99 12.63 -26.90
CA LEU A 141 -16.22 13.99 -27.39
C LEU A 141 -15.42 14.96 -26.50
N TYR A 142 -14.54 15.72 -27.16
CA TYR A 142 -13.59 16.67 -26.60
C TYR A 142 -14.23 17.67 -25.64
N GLU A 143 -13.65 17.84 -24.46
CA GLU A 143 -13.15 19.12 -23.94
C GLU A 143 -12.28 18.87 -22.68
N GLU A 144 -11.00 19.26 -22.77
CA GLU A 144 -9.97 19.24 -21.71
C GLU A 144 -9.55 17.88 -21.12
N LEU A 145 -8.73 17.13 -21.87
CA LEU A 145 -7.97 16.00 -21.31
C LEU A 145 -6.89 16.52 -20.32
N PRO A 146 -6.84 16.04 -19.06
CA PRO A 146 -5.72 16.28 -18.17
C PRO A 146 -4.50 15.43 -18.58
N SER A 147 -3.31 15.92 -18.20
CA SER A 147 -1.95 15.41 -18.48
C SER A 147 -1.83 13.90 -18.82
N PRO A 148 -1.11 13.55 -19.91
CA PRO A 148 -0.93 12.18 -20.39
C PRO A 148 -0.04 11.27 -19.51
N ASP A 149 0.49 11.79 -18.40
CA ASP A 149 1.56 11.15 -17.62
C ASP A 149 1.06 10.29 -16.44
N ILE A 150 -0.23 10.36 -16.11
CA ILE A 150 -0.88 9.55 -15.06
C ILE A 150 -2.07 8.85 -15.71
N PRO A 151 -2.11 7.51 -15.75
CA PRO A 151 -3.24 6.81 -16.34
C PRO A 151 -4.54 7.25 -15.66
N TYR A 152 -5.59 7.41 -16.45
CA TYR A 152 -6.92 7.77 -15.98
C TYR A 152 -7.51 6.55 -15.25
N TYR A 153 -7.11 6.33 -13.99
CA TYR A 153 -7.67 5.23 -13.22
C TYR A 153 -9.06 5.59 -12.68
N THR A 154 -10.01 4.90 -13.32
CA THR A 154 -11.23 4.23 -12.82
C THR A 154 -12.22 5.03 -11.97
N MET A 155 -13.39 5.13 -12.57
CA MET A 155 -14.67 5.52 -11.99
C MET A 155 -14.86 4.78 -10.66
N LEU A 156 -14.96 5.55 -9.58
CA LEU A 156 -15.41 5.03 -8.28
C LEU A 156 -16.73 4.32 -8.53
N ASP A 157 -16.76 3.00 -8.39
CA ASP A 157 -18.00 2.24 -8.41
C ASP A 157 -18.56 2.24 -6.99
N PRO A 158 -19.58 3.07 -6.70
CA PRO A 158 -20.11 3.17 -5.35
C PRO A 158 -20.89 1.92 -4.94
N SER A 159 -21.15 0.99 -5.87
CA SER A 159 -21.81 -0.28 -5.59
C SER A 159 -20.88 -1.33 -5.00
N GLN A 160 -19.56 -1.15 -5.14
CA GLN A 160 -18.57 -2.04 -4.54
C GLN A 160 -18.43 -1.78 -3.03
N PRO A 161 -18.19 -2.83 -2.22
CA PRO A 161 -17.97 -2.67 -0.80
C PRO A 161 -16.68 -1.86 -0.53
N PRO A 162 -16.63 -1.08 0.56
CA PRO A 162 -15.42 -0.41 0.97
C PRO A 162 -14.31 -1.39 1.35
N MET A 163 -13.08 -1.11 0.93
CA MET A 163 -11.90 -1.86 1.37
C MET A 163 -11.41 -1.32 2.70
N THR A 164 -11.11 -2.21 3.65
CA THR A 164 -10.76 -1.85 5.02
C THR A 164 -9.41 -2.40 5.42
N TYR A 165 -8.57 -1.56 6.05
CA TYR A 165 -7.31 -1.98 6.66
C TYR A 165 -7.23 -1.61 8.13
N HIS A 166 -6.66 -2.52 8.92
CA HIS A 166 -6.25 -2.27 10.29
C HIS A 166 -4.81 -1.78 10.31
N LEU A 167 -4.57 -0.63 10.92
CA LEU A 167 -3.25 -0.01 10.99
C LEU A 167 -2.59 -0.34 12.32
N HIS A 168 -1.43 -0.99 12.24
CA HIS A 168 -0.65 -1.43 13.40
C HIS A 168 0.70 -0.74 13.41
N ARG A 169 1.18 -0.43 14.62
CA ARG A 169 2.46 0.26 14.82
C ARG A 169 3.40 -0.61 15.61
N THR A 170 4.62 -0.74 15.10
CA THR A 170 5.77 -1.32 15.78
C THR A 170 6.92 -0.30 15.75
N ARG A 171 7.73 -0.29 16.81
CA ARG A 171 8.87 0.62 16.97
C ARG A 171 10.11 -0.19 17.25
N GLU A 172 11.19 0.16 16.57
CA GLU A 172 12.48 -0.49 16.73
C GLU A 172 13.57 0.51 17.09
N TRP A 173 14.50 0.06 17.94
CA TRP A 173 15.75 0.75 18.18
C TRP A 173 16.84 0.05 17.39
N SER A 174 17.42 0.72 16.39
CA SER A 174 18.59 0.17 15.72
C SER A 174 19.82 0.31 16.62
N THR A 175 20.73 -0.67 16.53
CA THR A 175 22.04 -0.64 17.20
C THR A 175 22.91 0.55 16.79
N SER A 176 22.57 1.22 15.67
CA SER A 176 23.23 2.43 15.15
C SER A 176 22.67 3.74 15.72
N GLY A 177 21.85 3.69 16.78
CA GLY A 177 21.27 4.88 17.42
C GLY A 177 20.23 5.60 16.55
N CYS A 178 19.69 4.89 15.56
CA CYS A 178 18.57 5.36 14.75
C CYS A 178 17.29 4.71 15.29
N ARG A 179 16.22 5.50 15.38
CA ARG A 179 14.88 4.98 15.68
C ARG A 179 14.22 4.64 14.35
N LYS A 180 13.86 3.38 14.17
CA LYS A 180 13.11 2.89 13.02
C LYS A 180 11.65 2.70 13.45
N TYR A 181 10.74 3.27 12.69
CA TYR A 181 9.31 3.10 12.85
C TYR A 181 8.81 2.23 11.73
N ILE A 182 8.05 1.20 12.09
CA ILE A 182 7.36 0.34 11.15
C ILE A 182 5.86 0.52 11.41
N TYR A 183 5.15 0.85 10.34
CA TYR A 183 3.71 0.95 10.37
C TYR A 183 3.17 -0.03 9.36
N THR A 184 2.27 -0.92 9.76
CA THR A 184 1.71 -1.96 8.88
C THR A 184 0.23 -1.74 8.67
N ALA A 185 -0.23 -2.03 7.45
CA ALA A 185 -1.65 -2.11 7.13
C ALA A 185 -1.99 -3.58 6.92
N ARG A 186 -2.85 -4.08 7.79
CA ARG A 186 -3.36 -5.44 7.79
C ARG A 186 -4.75 -5.47 7.23
N GLU A 187 -5.10 -6.60 6.66
CA GLU A 187 -6.45 -6.87 6.19
C GLU A 187 -7.47 -6.92 7.35
N TYR A 188 -8.77 -6.91 7.01
CA TYR A 188 -9.89 -6.98 7.95
C TYR A 188 -9.76 -8.08 9.02
N SER A 189 -9.23 -9.25 8.65
CA SER A 189 -8.97 -10.37 9.58
C SER A 189 -7.84 -10.11 10.60
N ASP A 190 -7.06 -9.02 10.45
CA ASP A 190 -5.84 -8.69 11.21
C ASP A 190 -4.77 -9.81 11.16
N LYS A 191 -4.92 -10.76 10.25
CA LYS A 191 -4.05 -11.94 10.17
C LYS A 191 -2.81 -11.70 9.32
N TYR A 192 -2.96 -10.95 8.23
CA TYR A 192 -1.91 -10.72 7.24
C TYR A 192 -1.62 -9.23 7.09
N SER A 193 -0.34 -8.87 7.20
CA SER A 193 0.16 -7.56 6.82
C SER A 193 0.27 -7.52 5.30
N LEU A 194 -0.47 -6.62 4.65
CA LEU A 194 -0.46 -6.45 3.20
C LEU A 194 0.52 -5.36 2.77
N TYR A 195 0.60 -4.29 3.57
CA TYR A 195 1.47 -3.16 3.33
C TYR A 195 2.28 -2.81 4.57
N MET A 196 3.45 -2.23 4.35
CA MET A 196 4.25 -1.64 5.42
C MET A 196 4.82 -0.30 4.98
N LEU A 197 5.01 0.60 5.94
CA LEU A 197 5.75 1.83 5.80
C LEU A 197 6.90 1.81 6.81
N GLU A 198 8.11 1.96 6.30
CA GLU A 198 9.30 2.12 7.13
C GLU A 198 9.75 3.57 7.12
N ALA A 199 10.05 4.10 8.29
CA ALA A 199 10.70 5.40 8.42
C ALA A 199 11.79 5.34 9.46
N SER A 200 12.90 6.02 9.20
CA SER A 200 13.99 6.11 10.17
C SER A 200 14.37 7.57 10.42
N HIS A 201 14.79 7.86 11.65
CA HIS A 201 15.46 9.12 11.96
C HIS A 201 16.59 8.90 12.97
N ARG A 202 17.59 9.78 12.88
CA ARG A 202 18.78 9.75 13.73
C ARG A 202 18.79 10.93 14.68
N GLY A 203 18.89 10.67 15.98
CA GLY A 203 18.88 11.70 17.04
C GLY A 203 17.57 12.49 17.06
N ASP A 204 17.63 13.78 17.40
CA ASP A 204 16.45 14.67 17.49
C ASP A 204 15.95 15.20 16.13
N ASN A 205 16.39 14.60 15.02
CA ASN A 205 15.97 15.04 13.69
C ASN A 205 14.57 14.55 13.38
N GLN A 206 13.71 15.44 12.89
CA GLN A 206 12.38 15.07 12.42
C GLN A 206 12.46 14.14 11.20
N MET A 207 11.52 13.19 11.13
CA MET A 207 11.35 12.30 9.98
C MET A 207 11.09 13.13 8.72
N THR A 208 11.90 12.94 7.68
CA THR A 208 11.77 13.63 6.39
C THR A 208 11.55 12.68 5.21
N GLN A 209 11.76 11.38 5.43
CA GLN A 209 11.55 10.35 4.43
C GLN A 209 10.90 9.13 5.08
N ALA A 210 10.08 8.43 4.32
CA ALA A 210 9.59 7.10 4.60
C ALA A 210 9.45 6.33 3.29
N ASP A 211 9.60 5.02 3.35
CA ASP A 211 9.44 4.14 2.20
C ASP A 211 8.28 3.18 2.47
N PHE A 212 7.44 2.98 1.46
CA PHE A 212 6.21 2.19 1.54
C PHE A 212 6.32 0.98 0.61
N PHE A 213 5.96 -0.16 1.15
CA PHE A 213 6.19 -1.47 0.57
C PHE A 213 4.89 -2.25 0.52
N ARG A 214 4.72 -3.03 -0.54
CA ARG A 214 3.89 -4.22 -0.48
C ARG A 214 4.67 -5.28 0.28
N VAL A 215 4.04 -5.94 1.24
CA VAL A 215 4.71 -6.98 2.04
C VAL A 215 5.22 -8.11 1.14
N ALA A 216 4.48 -8.42 0.06
CA ALA A 216 4.88 -9.40 -0.94
C ALA A 216 6.21 -9.07 -1.65
N GLU A 217 6.52 -7.78 -1.81
CA GLU A 217 7.66 -7.29 -2.60
C GLU A 217 8.83 -6.81 -1.73
N TYR A 218 8.65 -6.80 -0.41
CA TYR A 218 9.67 -6.34 0.52
C TYR A 218 11.00 -7.09 0.28
N PRO A 219 12.15 -6.38 0.21
CA PRO A 219 12.36 -4.97 0.56
C PRO A 219 12.34 -3.97 -0.62
N GLN A 220 11.75 -4.32 -1.76
CA GLN A 220 11.52 -3.34 -2.81
C GLN A 220 10.34 -2.43 -2.43
N HIS A 221 10.58 -1.13 -2.31
CA HIS A 221 9.50 -0.16 -2.06
C HIS A 221 8.73 0.14 -3.35
N CYS A 222 7.42 0.30 -3.22
CA CYS A 222 6.53 0.68 -4.33
C CYS A 222 6.22 2.19 -4.32
N ILE A 223 6.30 2.85 -3.17
CA ILE A 223 6.16 4.32 -3.03
C ILE A 223 7.23 4.85 -2.09
N SER A 224 7.98 5.87 -2.53
CA SER A 224 8.85 6.66 -1.65
C SER A 224 8.17 7.97 -1.27
N VAL A 225 8.18 8.27 0.03
CA VAL A 225 7.53 9.43 0.64
C VAL A 225 8.59 10.41 1.11
N LEU A 226 8.56 11.64 0.58
CA LEU A 226 9.43 12.73 0.99
C LEU A 226 8.60 13.85 1.61
N LEU A 227 8.92 14.21 2.85
CA LEU A 227 8.29 15.33 3.56
C LEU A 227 9.18 16.56 3.49
N SER A 228 8.55 17.72 3.25
CA SER A 228 9.26 19.00 3.28
C SER A 228 9.94 19.24 4.63
N GLY A 229 11.15 19.83 4.60
CA GLY A 229 11.93 20.13 5.79
C GLY A 229 11.20 21.02 6.81
N ILE A 230 11.53 20.79 8.07
CA ILE A 230 11.05 21.54 9.22
C ILE A 230 12.23 21.86 10.15
N ASP A 231 12.12 22.93 10.93
CA ASP A 231 13.15 23.30 11.89
C ASP A 231 13.36 22.16 12.90
N LYS A 232 14.60 21.70 13.00
CA LYS A 232 15.02 20.60 13.86
C LYS A 232 14.90 20.94 15.35
N ARG A 233 14.88 22.24 15.70
CA ARG A 233 14.81 22.71 17.09
C ARG A 233 13.38 22.90 17.59
N ASP A 234 12.39 22.70 16.73
CA ASP A 234 11.00 22.90 17.09
C ASP A 234 10.39 21.64 17.72
N SER A 235 10.13 21.71 19.02
CA SER A 235 9.51 20.62 19.78
C SER A 235 8.09 20.27 19.31
N LYS A 236 7.45 21.13 18.51
CA LYS A 236 6.11 20.88 17.95
C LYS A 236 6.13 20.53 16.46
N ALA A 237 7.30 20.21 15.91
CA ALA A 237 7.48 19.97 14.48
C ALA A 237 6.59 18.84 13.92
N ALA A 238 6.36 17.78 14.69
CA ALA A 238 5.50 16.66 14.28
C ALA A 238 4.04 17.07 13.96
N TYR A 239 3.52 18.09 14.66
CA TYR A 239 2.14 18.56 14.53
C TYR A 239 1.96 19.63 13.45
N LYS A 240 3.07 20.08 12.85
CA LYS A 240 3.06 21.11 11.82
C LYS A 240 2.83 20.49 10.46
N SER A 241 1.91 21.09 9.71
CA SER A 241 1.61 20.72 8.33
C SER A 241 2.86 20.77 7.45
N ARG A 242 3.05 19.74 6.63
CA ARG A 242 4.16 19.65 5.68
C ARG A 242 3.65 19.26 4.30
N CYS A 243 4.41 19.65 3.28
CA CYS A 243 4.20 19.13 1.93
C CYS A 243 4.70 17.69 1.90
N ILE A 244 3.91 16.81 1.31
CA ILE A 244 4.24 15.40 1.13
C ILE A 244 4.41 15.17 -0.38
N ARG A 245 5.55 14.64 -0.79
CA ARG A 245 5.83 14.22 -2.16
C ARG A 245 5.86 12.69 -2.19
N LEU A 246 4.97 12.11 -2.97
CA LEU A 246 4.81 10.67 -3.15
C LEU A 246 5.34 10.32 -4.53
N SER A 247 6.41 9.52 -4.58
CA SER A 247 7.00 9.03 -5.82
C SER A 247 6.75 7.54 -5.92
N GLY A 248 5.92 7.11 -6.86
CA GLY A 248 5.59 5.70 -7.09
C GLY A 248 5.87 5.30 -8.54
N PRO A 249 5.01 4.49 -9.20
CA PRO A 249 5.23 4.02 -10.58
C PRO A 249 5.21 5.13 -11.63
N PHE A 250 4.65 6.28 -11.27
CA PHE A 250 4.34 7.33 -12.21
C PHE A 250 5.60 8.15 -12.56
N SER A 251 5.66 8.64 -13.79
CA SER A 251 6.75 9.53 -14.24
C SER A 251 6.80 10.84 -13.43
N THR A 252 5.65 11.28 -12.93
CA THR A 252 5.53 12.51 -12.13
C THR A 252 5.10 12.20 -10.68
N PRO A 253 5.89 12.63 -9.68
CA PRO A 253 5.52 12.51 -8.28
C PRO A 253 4.27 13.33 -7.93
N ILE A 254 3.41 12.75 -7.11
CA ILE A 254 2.25 13.46 -6.55
C ILE A 254 2.71 14.34 -5.39
N LYS A 255 2.22 15.57 -5.37
CA LYS A 255 2.55 16.55 -4.32
C LYS A 255 1.28 16.96 -3.59
N GLU A 256 1.24 16.65 -2.30
CA GLU A 256 0.21 17.13 -1.40
C GLU A 256 0.64 18.43 -0.74
N TYR A 257 -0.10 19.50 -1.01
CA TYR A 257 0.17 20.81 -0.47
C TYR A 257 -0.80 21.14 0.67
N PRO A 258 -0.31 21.40 1.89
CA PRO A 258 -1.16 21.94 2.94
C PRO A 258 -1.56 23.37 2.62
N ASP A 259 -2.77 23.76 3.02
CA ASP A 259 -3.20 25.17 2.95
C ASP A 259 -2.25 26.11 3.69
N ARG A 260 -1.69 25.61 4.80
CA ARG A 260 -0.80 26.39 5.66
C ARG A 260 0.43 25.57 6.02
N GLN A 261 1.51 25.81 5.30
CA GLN A 261 2.81 25.20 5.56
C GLN A 261 3.32 25.56 6.98
N GLN A 262 3.88 24.57 7.68
CA GLN A 262 4.49 24.70 9.00
C GLN A 262 3.56 25.30 10.09
N LYS A 263 2.24 25.13 9.96
CA LYS A 263 1.24 25.50 10.98
C LYS A 263 0.63 24.27 11.64
N ILE A 264 0.26 24.44 12.91
CA ILE A 264 -0.47 23.46 13.74
C ILE A 264 -1.97 23.82 13.73
N PRO A 265 -2.87 22.82 13.71
CA PRO A 265 -2.60 21.41 13.43
C PRO A 265 -2.28 21.17 11.95
N TRP A 266 -2.12 19.91 11.55
CA TRP A 266 -2.10 19.52 10.14
C TRP A 266 -3.35 20.08 9.45
N SER A 267 -3.13 21.02 8.53
CA SER A 267 -4.16 21.72 7.77
C SER A 267 -4.59 20.89 6.57
N PRO A 268 -5.79 21.15 6.00
CA PRO A 268 -6.24 20.43 4.83
C PRO A 268 -5.18 20.43 3.73
N ARG A 269 -4.92 19.24 3.16
CA ARG A 269 -3.90 19.03 2.13
C ARG A 269 -4.55 18.70 0.81
N ARG A 270 -4.13 19.40 -0.24
CA ARG A 270 -4.70 19.28 -1.58
C ARG A 270 -3.69 18.70 -2.55
N PHE A 271 -4.16 17.86 -3.45
CA PHE A 271 -3.37 17.30 -4.54
C PHE A 271 -4.24 17.02 -5.75
N THR A 272 -3.60 16.64 -6.84
CA THR A 272 -4.26 16.25 -8.09
C THR A 272 -3.76 14.88 -8.49
N TYR A 273 -4.67 14.02 -8.91
CA TYR A 273 -4.39 12.68 -9.40
C TYR A 273 -5.33 12.36 -10.56
N GLY A 274 -4.78 11.89 -11.69
CA GLY A 274 -5.58 11.63 -12.90
C GLY A 274 -6.42 12.83 -13.37
N GLY A 275 -5.95 14.06 -13.13
CA GLY A 275 -6.68 15.30 -13.44
C GLY A 275 -7.81 15.68 -12.47
N ARG A 276 -8.12 14.84 -11.49
CA ARG A 276 -9.12 15.10 -10.44
C ARG A 276 -8.45 15.72 -9.22
N LYS A 277 -9.19 16.52 -8.46
CA LYS A 277 -8.65 17.25 -7.30
C LYS A 277 -9.19 16.67 -6.01
N PHE A 278 -8.30 16.49 -5.06
CA PHE A 278 -8.61 15.83 -3.80
C PHE A 278 -8.09 16.63 -2.62
N VAL A 279 -8.84 16.58 -1.52
CA VAL A 279 -8.51 17.28 -0.28
C VAL A 279 -8.62 16.33 0.91
N TRP A 280 -7.53 16.19 1.65
CA TRP A 280 -7.52 15.62 2.99
C TRP A 280 -8.07 16.65 3.97
N LYS A 281 -9.05 16.24 4.79
CA LYS A 281 -9.62 17.04 5.88
C LYS A 281 -9.51 16.29 7.21
N PRO A 282 -9.39 16.98 8.35
CA PRO A 282 -9.37 16.33 9.67
C PRO A 282 -10.55 15.38 9.86
N GLY A 283 -10.28 14.15 10.32
CA GLY A 283 -11.33 13.15 10.58
C GLY A 283 -12.17 13.50 11.81
N ASP A 284 -11.52 13.96 12.88
CA ASP A 284 -12.13 14.57 14.06
C ASP A 284 -11.47 15.94 14.31
N PRO A 285 -12.23 17.04 14.39
CA PRO A 285 -11.68 18.36 14.74
C PRO A 285 -10.99 18.45 16.11
N HIS A 286 -11.21 17.47 17.00
CA HIS A 286 -10.68 17.45 18.37
C HIS A 286 -9.62 16.37 18.60
N ASP A 287 -9.39 15.48 17.63
CA ASP A 287 -8.36 14.44 17.71
C ASP A 287 -7.42 14.55 16.49
N ASP A 288 -6.28 15.22 16.71
CA ASP A 288 -5.25 15.40 15.69
C ASP A 288 -4.61 14.07 15.25
N VAL A 289 -4.76 12.99 16.02
CA VAL A 289 -4.22 11.65 15.72
C VAL A 289 -5.19 10.84 14.85
N MET A 290 -6.45 11.27 14.71
CA MET A 290 -7.41 10.62 13.83
C MET A 290 -6.90 10.59 12.38
N PRO A 291 -7.06 9.47 11.64
CA PRO A 291 -6.80 9.46 10.21
C PRO A 291 -7.69 10.49 9.51
N GLU A 292 -7.13 11.16 8.51
CA GLU A 292 -7.88 12.19 7.80
C GLU A 292 -8.87 11.58 6.82
N THR A 293 -9.90 12.35 6.49
CA THR A 293 -10.90 11.95 5.50
C THR A 293 -10.57 12.59 4.16
N LEU A 294 -10.57 11.80 3.09
CA LEU A 294 -10.37 12.27 1.72
C LEU A 294 -11.70 12.58 1.06
N PHE A 295 -11.76 13.73 0.39
CA PHE A 295 -12.86 14.10 -0.48
C PHE A 295 -12.35 14.56 -1.84
N GLU A 296 -13.18 14.38 -2.85
CA GLU A 296 -13.01 15.01 -4.16
C GLU A 296 -13.70 16.38 -4.18
N PHE A 297 -13.07 17.34 -4.86
CA PHE A 297 -13.62 18.67 -5.12
C PHE A 297 -13.34 19.09 -6.57
N GLN A 298 -14.10 20.07 -7.07
CA GLN A 298 -13.90 20.64 -8.40
C GLN A 298 -13.30 22.04 -8.32
N ARG A 299 -13.85 22.85 -7.42
CA ARG A 299 -13.47 24.25 -7.21
C ARG A 299 -13.05 24.48 -5.78
N ASP A 300 -12.04 25.32 -5.64
CA ASP A 300 -11.62 25.83 -4.35
C ASP A 300 -11.26 27.30 -4.46
N TRP A 301 -11.37 28.01 -3.34
CA TRP A 301 -11.14 29.45 -3.27
C TRP A 301 -10.64 29.84 -1.89
N VAL A 302 -10.04 31.02 -1.81
CA VAL A 302 -9.58 31.57 -0.53
C VAL A 302 -10.78 31.82 0.37
N LYS A 303 -10.71 31.38 1.63
CA LYS A 303 -11.76 31.61 2.61
C LYS A 303 -11.96 33.13 2.80
N PRO A 304 -13.19 33.66 2.64
CA PRO A 304 -13.45 35.08 2.86
C PRO A 304 -12.94 35.56 4.23
N GLY A 305 -12.22 36.69 4.22
CA GLY A 305 -11.60 37.25 5.43
C GLY A 305 -10.33 36.54 5.93
N SER A 306 -9.87 35.47 5.27
CA SER A 306 -8.63 34.80 5.67
C SER A 306 -7.39 35.57 5.21
N ARG A 307 -6.59 36.03 6.17
CA ARG A 307 -5.22 36.55 5.92
C ARG A 307 -4.16 35.45 5.93
N SER A 308 -4.55 34.21 6.27
CA SER A 308 -3.62 33.10 6.56
C SER A 308 -3.56 32.05 5.44
N GLY A 309 -4.12 32.34 4.26
CA GLY A 309 -4.13 31.40 3.13
C GLY A 309 -5.07 30.20 3.28
N LYS A 310 -6.04 30.22 4.22
CA LYS A 310 -7.00 29.12 4.35
C LYS A 310 -7.88 29.06 3.10
N ARG A 311 -8.08 27.86 2.56
CA ARG A 311 -8.97 27.63 1.41
C ARG A 311 -10.24 26.93 1.87
N ILE A 312 -11.29 27.12 1.10
CA ILE A 312 -12.53 26.35 1.15
C ILE A 312 -12.80 25.79 -0.24
N ASP A 313 -13.57 24.71 -0.29
CA ASP A 313 -13.78 23.91 -1.49
C ASP A 313 -15.23 23.43 -1.55
N ASP A 314 -15.65 23.04 -2.74
CA ASP A 314 -16.96 22.44 -3.02
C ASP A 314 -16.95 20.91 -2.86
N ALA A 315 -16.07 20.39 -1.98
CA ALA A 315 -15.91 18.95 -1.83
C ALA A 315 -17.24 18.26 -1.55
N ARG A 316 -17.49 17.18 -2.29
CA ARG A 316 -18.71 16.39 -2.16
C ARG A 316 -18.75 15.72 -0.78
N PRO A 317 -19.94 15.46 -0.22
CA PRO A 317 -20.06 14.77 1.06
C PRO A 317 -19.62 13.30 0.99
N THR A 318 -19.45 12.74 -0.21
CA THR A 318 -18.97 11.38 -0.45
C THR A 318 -17.51 11.24 -0.01
N LYS A 319 -17.29 10.44 1.04
CA LYS A 319 -15.95 10.13 1.55
C LYS A 319 -15.30 9.10 0.63
N LEU A 320 -14.06 9.36 0.21
CA LEU A 320 -13.26 8.41 -0.56
C LEU A 320 -12.36 7.57 0.33
N VAL A 321 -11.85 8.20 1.40
CA VAL A 321 -11.06 7.55 2.42
C VAL A 321 -11.49 8.11 3.76
N TRP A 322 -11.64 7.27 4.78
CA TRP A 322 -11.93 7.73 6.13
C TRP A 322 -11.33 6.79 7.17
N GLY A 323 -11.04 7.32 8.35
CA GLY A 323 -10.56 6.54 9.48
C GLY A 323 -11.64 6.27 10.52
N GLU A 324 -11.43 5.22 11.28
CA GLU A 324 -12.04 4.97 12.58
C GLU A 324 -10.93 4.78 13.62
N LYS A 325 -11.13 5.35 14.81
CA LYS A 325 -10.29 5.09 15.97
C LYS A 325 -11.11 4.30 16.97
N ARG A 326 -10.69 3.07 17.23
CA ARG A 326 -11.30 2.22 18.25
C ARG A 326 -10.35 2.11 19.44
N ARG A 327 -10.90 2.29 20.63
CA ARG A 327 -10.16 2.11 21.87
C ARG A 327 -10.52 0.76 22.47
N LYS A 328 -9.58 -0.18 22.48
CA LYS A 328 -9.72 -1.46 23.19
C LYS A 328 -8.80 -1.45 24.42
N GLY A 329 -9.35 -1.01 25.55
CA GLY A 329 -8.60 -0.84 26.80
C GLY A 329 -7.58 0.30 26.73
N LYS A 330 -6.29 -0.03 26.89
CA LYS A 330 -5.17 0.93 26.79
C LYS A 330 -4.59 1.04 25.37
N VAL A 331 -5.04 0.21 24.44
CA VAL A 331 -4.54 0.17 23.06
C VAL A 331 -5.53 0.89 22.15
N GLU A 332 -5.02 1.85 21.39
CA GLU A 332 -5.74 2.49 20.29
C GLU A 332 -5.48 1.66 19.03
N SER A 333 -6.54 1.21 18.36
CA SER A 333 -6.47 0.60 17.04
C SER A 333 -7.07 1.57 16.03
N TYR A 334 -6.37 1.74 14.92
CA TYR A 334 -6.80 2.60 13.83
C TYR A 334 -7.24 1.72 12.68
N THR A 335 -8.41 2.02 12.13
CA THR A 335 -8.92 1.38 10.93
C THR A 335 -9.05 2.46 9.86
N ILE A 336 -8.67 2.15 8.63
CA ILE A 336 -8.84 3.03 7.48
C ILE A 336 -9.68 2.32 6.44
N HIS A 337 -10.61 3.06 5.86
CA HIS A 337 -11.55 2.57 4.86
C HIS A 337 -11.36 3.35 3.58
N PHE A 338 -11.45 2.65 2.46
CA PHE A 338 -11.42 3.18 1.11
C PHE A 338 -12.76 2.89 0.45
N ALA A 339 -13.33 3.87 -0.24
CA ALA A 339 -14.53 3.64 -1.05
C ALA A 339 -14.30 2.50 -2.06
N GLY A 340 -15.36 1.75 -2.37
CA GLY A 340 -15.32 0.73 -3.40
C GLY A 340 -14.91 1.28 -4.76
N GLY A 341 -14.25 0.46 -5.57
CA GLY A 341 -13.77 0.84 -6.91
C GLY A 341 -12.59 1.82 -6.93
N VAL A 342 -11.96 2.11 -5.80
CA VAL A 342 -10.66 2.81 -5.78
C VAL A 342 -9.59 1.84 -6.28
N ASP A 343 -8.89 2.21 -7.35
CA ASP A 343 -7.82 1.38 -7.92
C ASP A 343 -6.68 1.15 -6.93
N GLN A 344 -6.00 0.01 -7.06
CA GLN A 344 -4.95 -0.39 -6.14
C GLN A 344 -3.84 0.65 -6.06
N VAL A 345 -3.39 1.22 -7.18
CA VAL A 345 -2.25 2.16 -7.18
C VAL A 345 -2.60 3.45 -6.46
N PHE A 346 -3.81 3.97 -6.68
CA PHE A 346 -4.30 5.14 -5.96
C PHE A 346 -4.49 4.84 -4.48
N ARG A 347 -5.09 3.68 -4.15
CA ARG A 347 -5.25 3.24 -2.76
C ARG A 347 -3.93 3.16 -2.02
N GLU A 348 -2.90 2.57 -2.63
CA GLU A 348 -1.54 2.50 -2.08
C GLU A 348 -0.95 3.89 -1.84
N LEU A 349 -1.13 4.82 -2.78
CA LEU A 349 -0.65 6.19 -2.65
C LEU A 349 -1.32 6.93 -1.48
N LEU A 350 -2.64 6.79 -1.37
CA LEU A 350 -3.43 7.37 -0.29
C LEU A 350 -3.08 6.75 1.06
N LEU A 351 -2.88 5.43 1.10
CA LEU A 351 -2.47 4.70 2.29
C LEU A 351 -1.06 5.13 2.75
N ALA A 352 -0.09 5.21 1.83
CA ALA A 352 1.26 5.69 2.11
C ALA A 352 1.26 7.12 2.69
N SER A 353 0.42 8.00 2.13
CA SER A 353 0.23 9.37 2.64
C SER A 353 -0.28 9.41 4.08
N GLN A 354 -1.35 8.65 4.37
CA GLN A 354 -1.92 8.56 5.72
C GLN A 354 -0.93 7.97 6.72
N MET A 355 -0.26 6.88 6.34
CA MET A 355 0.73 6.20 7.17
C MET A 355 1.92 7.12 7.47
N ALA A 356 2.45 7.83 6.48
CA ALA A 356 3.55 8.78 6.67
C ALA A 356 3.20 9.90 7.65
N ARG A 357 2.00 10.50 7.52
CA ARG A 357 1.51 11.50 8.49
C ARG A 357 1.44 10.93 9.90
N GLN A 358 0.89 9.73 10.06
CA GLN A 358 0.76 9.10 11.39
C GLN A 358 2.12 8.87 12.04
N VAL A 359 3.11 8.38 11.28
CA VAL A 359 4.47 8.24 11.80
C VAL A 359 5.05 9.57 12.26
N CYS A 360 4.76 10.68 11.55
CA CYS A 360 5.17 12.01 12.02
C CYS A 360 4.62 12.32 13.41
N LEU A 361 3.32 12.16 13.61
CA LEU A 361 2.67 12.46 14.88
C LEU A 361 3.21 11.58 16.02
N PHE A 362 3.49 10.32 15.74
CA PHE A 362 4.05 9.39 16.72
C PHE A 362 5.43 9.81 17.24
N THR A 363 6.26 10.46 16.41
CA THR A 363 7.56 10.98 16.87
C THR A 363 7.47 12.04 17.97
N ALA A 364 6.29 12.64 18.23
CA ALA A 364 6.11 13.68 19.24
C ALA A 364 5.11 13.34 20.36
N MET A 365 4.60 12.11 20.43
CA MET A 365 3.85 11.63 21.61
C MET A 365 4.78 10.94 22.63
N GLU A 366 6.09 11.07 22.44
CA GLU A 366 7.17 10.59 23.29
C GLU A 366 7.90 11.78 23.91
#